data_AF-A0A1F2V0A5-F1
#
_entry.id   AF-A0A1F2V0A5-F1
#
_cell.length_a   1.000
_cell.length_b   1.000
_cell.length_c   1.000
_cell.angle_alpha   90.00
_cell.angle_beta   90.00
_cell.angle_gamma   90.00
#
_symmetry.space_group_name_H-M   'P 1'
#
loop_
_entity.id
_entity.type
_entity.pdbx_description
1 polymer ?
#
loop_
_entity_poly.entity_id
_entity_poly.type
_entity_poly.pdbx_seq_one_letter_code
_entity_poly.pdbx_strand_id
1 'polypeptide(L)'
;MIAEPAAKPRTIVVRYEHAIDALDRVASILRRQRVRAEAFTAVASHDRATVQATIMFDSTDKTAARIVALLGRQVGVLAVEDWTSQTEDEADNGDDDSRL
;
A
#
# COMPACT_ATOMS: atom_id res chain seq x y z
N MET A 1 14.04 8.88 -27.05
CA MET A 1 14.03 9.02 -25.58
C MET A 1 12.84 8.23 -25.07
N ILE A 2 13.06 7.18 -24.28
CA ILE A 2 11.96 6.45 -23.63
C ILE A 2 11.69 7.22 -22.33
N ALA A 3 10.49 7.77 -22.19
CA ALA A 3 10.10 8.45 -20.95
C ALA A 3 10.18 7.44 -19.80
N GLU A 4 10.93 7.77 -18.74
CA GLU A 4 10.92 6.95 -17.53
C GLU A 4 9.50 6.98 -16.94
N PRO A 5 8.93 5.83 -16.55
CA PRO A 5 7.60 5.80 -15.96
C PRO A 5 7.59 6.68 -14.70
N ALA A 6 6.68 7.66 -14.66
CA ALA A 6 6.55 8.57 -13.54
C ALA A 6 6.21 7.79 -12.25
N ALA A 7 6.89 8.12 -11.16
CA ALA A 7 6.47 7.67 -9.85
C ALA A 7 5.20 8.42 -9.43
N LYS A 8 4.27 7.72 -8.78
CA LYS A 8 3.09 8.32 -8.16
C LYS A 8 2.93 7.79 -6.74
N PRO A 9 2.25 8.54 -5.85
CA PRO A 9 1.95 8.09 -4.51
C PRO A 9 1.22 6.76 -4.52
N ARG A 10 1.59 5.86 -3.61
CA ARG A 10 0.97 4.54 -3.42
C ARG A 10 0.55 4.37 -1.99
N THR A 11 -0.58 3.70 -1.81
CA THR A 11 -1.03 3.22 -0.50
C THR A 11 -1.26 1.73 -0.58
N ILE A 12 -0.46 0.95 0.16
CA ILE A 12 -0.63 -0.50 0.28
C ILE A 12 -1.09 -0.82 1.70
N VAL A 13 -2.11 -1.65 1.80
CA VAL A 13 -2.58 -2.22 3.06
C VAL A 13 -2.18 -3.70 3.11
N VAL A 14 -1.51 -4.10 4.19
CA VAL A 14 -1.05 -5.47 4.43
C VAL A 14 -1.66 -5.96 5.72
N ARG A 15 -2.39 -7.09 5.67
CA ARG A 15 -2.84 -7.79 6.87
C ARG A 15 -1.97 -9.01 7.09
N TYR A 16 -1.43 -9.17 8.29
CA TYR A 16 -0.57 -10.30 8.66
C TYR A 16 -0.83 -10.77 10.09
N GLU A 17 -0.44 -12.01 10.38
CA GLU A 17 -0.45 -12.59 11.72
C GLU A 17 0.48 -11.80 12.64
N HIS A 18 0.03 -11.57 13.87
CA HIS A 18 0.82 -10.87 14.87
C HIS A 18 1.96 -11.78 15.37
N ALA A 19 3.09 -11.72 14.68
CA ALA A 19 4.33 -12.42 15.01
C ALA A 19 5.48 -11.43 15.21
N ILE A 20 6.46 -11.83 16.03
CA ILE A 20 7.58 -10.97 16.48
C ILE A 20 8.36 -10.36 15.31
N ASP A 21 8.49 -11.08 14.20
CA ASP A 21 9.32 -10.70 13.05
C ASP A 21 8.51 -10.29 11.80
N ALA A 22 7.18 -10.25 11.88
CA ALA A 22 6.33 -9.97 10.72
C ALA A 22 6.56 -8.55 10.15
N LEU A 23 6.76 -7.57 11.03
CA LEU A 23 7.07 -6.20 10.66
C LEU A 23 8.42 -6.10 9.91
N ASP A 24 9.45 -6.79 10.41
CA ASP A 24 10.77 -6.79 9.79
C ASP A 24 10.76 -7.41 8.39
N ARG A 25 9.94 -8.44 8.17
CA ARG A 25 9.75 -9.04 6.84
C ARG A 25 9.16 -8.04 5.84
N VAL A 26 8.12 -7.31 6.25
CA VAL A 26 7.49 -6.26 5.44
C VAL A 26 8.50 -5.15 5.11
N ALA A 27 9.21 -4.63 6.12
CA ALA A 27 10.21 -3.58 5.94
C ALA A 27 11.38 -4.02 5.04
N SER A 28 11.81 -5.29 5.16
CA SER A 28 12.86 -5.88 4.32
C SER A 28 12.50 -5.88 2.84
N ILE A 29 11.24 -6.16 2.49
CA ILE A 29 10.77 -6.12 1.11
C ILE A 29 10.87 -4.71 0.54
N LEU A 30 10.36 -3.70 1.26
CA LEU A 30 10.41 -2.30 0.83
C LEU A 30 11.87 -1.85 0.59
N ARG A 31 12.77 -2.18 1.53
CA ARG A 31 14.21 -1.90 1.39
C ARG A 31 14.82 -2.56 0.15
N ARG A 32 14.51 -3.83 -0.12
CA ARG A 32 15.02 -4.55 -1.31
C ARG A 32 14.50 -3.96 -2.62
N GLN A 33 13.32 -3.34 -2.62
CA GLN A 33 12.80 -2.62 -3.79
C GLN A 33 13.32 -1.18 -3.90
N ARG A 34 14.20 -0.74 -2.99
CA ARG A 34 14.72 0.63 -2.91
C ARG A 34 13.61 1.68 -2.81
N VAL A 35 12.51 1.31 -2.17
CA VAL A 35 11.38 2.20 -1.90
C VAL A 35 11.49 2.74 -0.49
N ARG A 36 11.34 4.06 -0.35
CA ARG A 36 11.26 4.74 0.93
C ARG A 36 9.79 4.92 1.30
N ALA A 37 9.38 4.31 2.41
CA ALA A 37 8.09 4.60 3.00
C ALA A 37 8.09 6.03 3.56
N GLU A 38 7.07 6.81 3.20
CA GLU A 38 6.79 8.13 3.74
C GLU A 38 6.01 8.02 5.05
N ALA A 39 5.07 7.08 5.08
CA ALA A 39 4.33 6.71 6.27
C ALA A 39 4.24 5.19 6.38
N PHE A 40 4.35 4.71 7.62
CA PHE A 40 4.14 3.31 7.97
C PHE A 40 3.36 3.27 9.29
N THR A 41 2.12 2.80 9.23
CA THR A 41 1.31 2.57 10.43
C THR A 41 1.02 1.08 10.56
N ALA A 42 1.03 0.56 11.78
CA ALA A 42 0.67 -0.82 12.08
C ALA A 42 -0.25 -0.84 13.29
N VAL A 43 -1.44 -1.41 13.10
CA VAL A 43 -2.49 -1.46 14.12
C VAL A 43 -2.84 -2.92 14.33
N ALA A 44 -2.66 -3.41 15.56
CA ALA A 44 -3.10 -4.73 15.93
C ALA A 44 -4.64 -4.79 15.97
N SER A 45 -5.22 -5.87 15.46
CA SER A 45 -6.65 -6.14 15.60
C SER A 45 -7.04 -6.30 17.06
N HIS A 46 -8.35 -6.18 17.34
CA HIS A 46 -8.90 -6.27 18.70
C HIS A 46 -8.55 -7.60 19.39
N ASP A 47 -8.53 -8.70 18.64
CA ASP A 47 -8.15 -10.04 19.11
C ASP A 47 -6.64 -10.24 19.26
N ARG A 48 -5.82 -9.24 18.87
CA ARG A 48 -4.34 -9.27 18.85
C ARG A 48 -3.72 -10.43 18.06
N ALA A 49 -4.51 -11.11 17.25
CA ALA A 49 -4.06 -12.22 16.41
C ALA A 49 -3.50 -11.72 15.08
N THR A 50 -3.94 -10.55 14.63
CA THR A 50 -3.52 -9.97 13.36
C THR A 50 -3.09 -8.51 13.51
N VAL A 51 -2.36 -8.02 12.53
CA VAL A 51 -1.97 -6.63 12.40
C VAL A 51 -2.31 -6.19 11.00
N GLN A 52 -2.90 -5.00 10.89
CA GLN A 52 -3.06 -4.29 9.63
C GLN A 52 -1.99 -3.20 9.57
N ALA A 53 -1.12 -3.28 8.57
CA ALA A 53 -0.18 -2.20 8.26
C ALA A 53 -0.63 -1.43 7.03
N THR A 54 -0.59 -0.11 7.11
CA THR A 54 -0.78 0.80 5.97
C THR A 54 0.54 1.47 5.65
N ILE A 55 0.94 1.40 4.39
CA ILE A 55 2.26 1.82 3.91
C ILE A 55 2.06 2.79 2.76
N MET A 56 2.60 4.00 2.91
CA MET A 56 2.57 5.03 1.88
C MET A 56 3.96 5.26 1.31
N PHE A 57 4.08 5.32 -0.02
CA PHE A 57 5.36 5.55 -0.71
C PHE A 57 5.16 5.97 -2.17
N ASP A 58 6.13 6.68 -2.73
CA ASP A 58 6.16 6.95 -4.17
C ASP A 58 6.75 5.79 -4.98
N SER A 59 6.03 5.37 -6.02
CA SER A 59 6.50 4.30 -6.91
C SER A 59 5.77 4.26 -8.26
N THR A 60 6.43 3.67 -9.25
CA THR A 60 5.83 3.29 -10.54
C THR A 60 4.85 2.12 -10.35
N ASP A 61 3.89 1.95 -11.29
CA ASP A 61 2.91 0.85 -11.23
C ASP A 61 3.59 -0.52 -11.20
N LYS A 62 4.64 -0.68 -12.00
CA LYS A 62 5.41 -1.91 -12.08
C LYS A 62 6.06 -2.27 -10.74
N THR A 63 6.68 -1.30 -10.06
CA THR A 63 7.33 -1.54 -8.77
C THR A 63 6.29 -1.76 -7.67
N ALA A 64 5.17 -1.03 -7.68
CA ALA A 64 4.07 -1.21 -6.74
C ALA A 64 3.46 -2.62 -6.85
N ALA A 65 3.10 -3.06 -8.06
CA ALA A 65 2.58 -4.40 -8.31
C ALA A 65 3.57 -5.49 -7.88
N ARG A 66 4.88 -5.27 -8.08
CA ARG A 66 5.91 -6.20 -7.60
C ARG A 66 5.98 -6.25 -6.08
N ILE A 67 5.87 -5.12 -5.39
CA ILE A 67 5.83 -5.06 -3.92
C ILE A 67 4.62 -5.82 -3.38
N VAL A 68 3.43 -5.58 -3.94
CA VAL A 68 2.19 -6.31 -3.59
C VAL A 68 2.40 -7.81 -3.75
N ALA A 69 2.92 -8.25 -4.89
CA ALA A 69 3.16 -9.66 -5.16
C ALA A 69 4.20 -10.30 -4.21
N LEU A 70 5.24 -9.56 -3.81
CA LEU A 70 6.26 -10.04 -2.87
C LEU A 70 5.74 -10.13 -1.44
N LEU A 71 4.93 -9.15 -1.01
CA LEU A 71 4.28 -9.13 0.29
C LEU A 71 3.28 -10.28 0.41
N GLY A 72 2.44 -10.50 -0.61
CA GLY A 72 1.44 -11.58 -0.61
C GLY A 72 2.02 -12.99 -0.58
N ARG A 73 3.33 -13.15 -0.83
CA ARG A 73 4.05 -14.43 -0.73
C ARG A 73 4.75 -14.63 0.62
N GLN A 74 4.71 -13.66 1.52
CA GLN A 74 5.36 -13.80 2.82
C GLN A 74 4.57 -14.72 3.75
N VAL A 75 5.30 -15.53 4.51
CA VAL A 75 4.71 -16.35 5.57
C VAL A 75 4.02 -15.45 6.60
N GLY A 76 2.79 -15.81 6.96
CA GLY A 76 1.94 -15.07 7.90
C GLY A 76 1.25 -13.84 7.31
N VAL A 77 1.43 -13.51 6.02
CA VAL A 77 0.60 -12.49 5.35
C VAL A 77 -0.72 -13.12 4.93
N LEU A 78 -1.81 -12.48 5.36
CA LEU A 78 -3.18 -12.93 5.15
C LEU A 78 -3.85 -12.23 3.96
N ALA A 79 -3.52 -10.96 3.72
CA ALA A 79 -4.02 -10.18 2.60
C ALA A 79 -3.09 -9.01 2.27
N VAL A 80 -3.06 -8.61 1.00
CA VAL A 80 -2.39 -7.39 0.54
C VAL A 80 -3.29 -6.70 -0.47
N GLU A 81 -3.56 -5.42 -0.26
CA GLU A 81 -4.43 -4.60 -1.09
C GLU A 81 -3.70 -3.33 -1.51
N ASP A 82 -3.84 -2.94 -2.78
CA ASP A 82 -3.39 -1.65 -3.30
C ASP A 82 -4.57 -0.69 -3.30
N TRP A 83 -4.51 0.34 -2.46
CA TRP A 83 -5.55 1.36 -2.27
C TRP A 83 -5.26 2.65 -3.04
N THR A 84 -4.25 2.65 -3.93
CA THR A 84 -3.85 3.84 -4.70
C THR A 84 -4.99 4.47 -5.52
N SER A 85 -6.05 3.71 -5.84
CA SER A 85 -7.14 4.15 -6.71
C SER A 85 -8.40 4.67 -6.01
N GLN A 86 -8.48 4.68 -4.66
CA GLN A 86 -9.73 5.11 -4.00
C GLN A 86 -9.87 6.63 -3.83
N THR A 87 -8.90 7.44 -4.24
CA THR A 87 -8.93 8.91 -4.07
C THR A 87 -9.12 9.69 -5.38
N GLU A 88 -9.19 9.03 -6.54
CA GLU A 88 -9.38 9.73 -7.83
C GLU A 88 -10.86 9.75 -8.31
N ASP A 89 -11.74 8.90 -7.77
CA ASP A 89 -13.14 8.79 -8.24
C ASP A 89 -14.17 9.66 -7.48
N GLU A 90 -13.77 10.43 -6.45
CA GLU A 90 -14.69 11.29 -5.66
C GLU A 90 -14.49 12.81 -5.86
N ALA A 91 -13.89 13.23 -6.98
CA ALA A 91 -13.68 14.66 -7.30
C ALA A 91 -14.46 15.15 -8.55
N ASP A 92 -15.46 14.41 -9.05
CA ASP A 92 -16.28 14.80 -10.21
C ASP A 92 -17.79 14.72 -9.94
N ASN A 93 -18.24 15.00 -8.71
CA ASN A 93 -19.68 15.07 -8.40
C ASN A 93 -20.07 16.40 -7.78
N GLY A 94 -19.67 17.48 -8.44
CA GLY A 94 -19.96 18.85 -8.00
C GLY A 94 -19.94 19.83 -9.15
N ASP A 95 -20.90 19.73 -10.08
CA ASP A 95 -21.54 20.87 -10.75
C ASP A 95 -22.52 20.34 -11.81
N ASP A 96 -23.78 20.09 -11.43
CA ASP A 96 -24.85 20.16 -12.43
C ASP A 96 -26.15 20.72 -11.83
N ASP A 97 -26.50 21.89 -12.37
CA ASP A 97 -27.80 22.55 -12.40
C ASP A 97 -28.45 23.00 -11.07
N SER A 98 -27.78 23.98 -10.44
CA SER A 98 -28.52 25.20 -10.08
C SER A 98 -28.88 25.98 -11.35
N ARG A 99 -29.99 25.62 -11.99
CA ARG A 99 -30.66 26.47 -12.99
C ARG A 99 -32.15 26.61 -12.68
N LEU A 100 -32.46 27.81 -12.17
CA LEU A 100 -33.67 28.64 -12.38
C LEU A 100 -35.05 27.98 -12.21
#